data_AF-A0A7W2R9Q5-F1
#
_entry.id   AF-A0A7W2R9Q5-F1
#
_cell.length_a   1.000
_cell.length_b   1.000
_cell.length_c   1.000
_cell.angle_alpha   90.00
_cell.angle_beta   90.00
_cell.angle_gamma   90.00
#
_symmetry.space_group_name_H-M   'P 1'
#
loop_
_entity.id
_entity.type
_entity.pdbx_description
1 polymer ?
#
loop_
_entity_poly.entity_id
_entity_poly.type
_entity_poly.pdbx_seq_one_letter_code
_entity_poly.pdbx_strand_id
1 'polypeptide(L)'
;MIKKLVTLLFIFITSLCLSNVSFAETSAEKNVLQNFETLISSHKGKVIYLDFWASWCGPCRKSFPWMNNIQDKYQQQGLVIISVNVDNNKALADKFLAEIPANFTVFYDPKGKVARQFKLKGMPSSYIIDRSGKVVSPHVGFSQSKKTKYEQELIALLNTVN
;
A
#
# COMPACT_ATOMS: atom_id res chain seq x y z
N MET A 1 -66.16 19.52 19.51
CA MET A 1 -65.66 18.75 18.34
C MET A 1 -64.87 19.70 17.43
N ILE A 2 -63.73 19.25 16.89
CA ILE A 2 -62.86 19.95 15.90
C ILE A 2 -61.93 21.06 16.43
N LYS A 3 -61.11 20.83 17.47
CA LYS A 3 -59.95 21.72 17.78
C LYS A 3 -58.65 21.03 18.23
N LYS A 4 -58.54 19.69 18.18
CA LYS A 4 -57.32 18.96 18.59
C LYS A 4 -56.52 18.30 17.45
N LEU A 5 -56.85 18.58 16.18
CA LEU A 5 -56.36 17.78 15.04
C LEU A 5 -55.28 18.44 14.15
N VAL A 6 -54.80 19.64 14.48
CA VAL A 6 -53.85 20.36 13.58
C VAL A 6 -52.44 20.51 14.18
N THR A 7 -52.26 20.40 15.49
CA THR A 7 -50.91 20.55 16.08
C THR A 7 -50.13 19.23 16.15
N LEU A 8 -50.77 18.08 15.95
CA LEU A 8 -50.07 16.78 15.86
C LEU A 8 -49.48 16.50 14.46
N LEU A 9 -49.64 17.40 13.50
CA LEU A 9 -49.11 17.24 12.14
C LEU A 9 -47.78 18.00 11.90
N PHE A 10 -47.24 18.68 12.91
CA PHE A 10 -45.98 19.44 12.79
C PHE A 10 -44.79 18.82 13.55
N ILE A 11 -45.01 17.74 14.31
CA ILE A 11 -43.94 17.05 15.07
C ILE A 11 -43.54 15.71 14.40
N PHE A 12 -44.19 15.33 13.31
CA PHE A 12 -43.89 14.08 12.58
C PHE A 12 -43.07 14.27 11.29
N ILE A 13 -42.59 15.48 10.98
CA ILE A 13 -41.78 15.78 9.76
C ILE A 13 -40.33 16.18 10.12
N THR A 14 -39.80 15.73 11.25
CA THR A 14 -38.36 15.92 11.60
C THR A 14 -37.64 14.64 11.96
N SER A 15 -38.24 13.47 11.70
CA SER A 15 -37.60 12.18 11.88
C SER A 15 -37.72 11.35 10.60
N LEU A 16 -36.91 11.65 9.60
CA LEU A 16 -36.37 10.71 8.61
C LEU A 16 -35.63 11.51 7.53
N CYS A 17 -34.36 11.83 7.79
CA CYS A 17 -33.30 12.00 6.78
C CYS A 17 -32.06 12.58 7.46
N LEU A 18 -31.47 11.82 8.37
CA LEU A 18 -30.01 11.78 8.41
C LEU A 18 -29.65 10.51 7.64
N SER A 19 -29.61 10.68 6.32
CA SER A 19 -29.03 9.72 5.41
C SER A 19 -27.69 9.26 6.00
N ASN A 20 -27.61 7.98 6.35
CA ASN A 20 -26.33 7.30 6.39
C ASN A 20 -25.69 7.54 5.03
N VAL A 21 -24.69 8.43 4.97
CA VAL A 21 -23.83 8.55 3.80
C VAL A 21 -22.96 7.30 3.81
N SER A 22 -23.53 6.17 3.41
CA SER A 22 -22.75 5.03 2.95
C SER A 22 -22.15 5.48 1.64
N PHE A 23 -20.89 5.95 1.69
CA PHE A 23 -20.03 5.91 0.53
C PHE A 23 -19.97 4.44 0.10
N ALA A 24 -20.79 4.07 -0.88
CA ALA A 24 -20.68 2.80 -1.55
C ALA A 24 -19.30 2.81 -2.23
N GLU A 25 -18.32 2.16 -1.61
CA GLU A 25 -17.06 1.87 -2.27
C GLU A 25 -17.39 1.18 -3.60
N THR A 26 -17.07 1.82 -4.71
CA THR A 26 -17.32 1.27 -6.05
C THR A 26 -16.66 -0.12 -6.15
N SER A 27 -17.26 -1.04 -6.90
CA SER A 27 -16.74 -2.41 -7.06
C SER A 27 -15.27 -2.46 -7.51
N ALA A 28 -14.85 -1.49 -8.32
CA ALA A 28 -13.46 -1.31 -8.71
C ALA A 28 -12.52 -0.96 -7.53
N GLU A 29 -13.01 -0.26 -6.50
CA GLU A 29 -12.27 0.03 -5.27
C GLU A 29 -12.03 -1.22 -4.45
N LYS A 30 -13.11 -1.98 -4.21
CA LYS A 30 -13.05 -3.24 -3.47
C LYS A 30 -12.11 -4.25 -4.14
N ASN A 31 -12.11 -4.29 -5.47
CA ASN A 31 -11.24 -5.20 -6.23
C ASN A 31 -9.75 -4.89 -6.04
N VAL A 32 -9.35 -3.61 -5.95
CA VAL A 32 -7.92 -3.26 -5.77
C VAL A 32 -7.41 -3.73 -4.39
N LEU A 33 -8.16 -3.46 -3.32
CA LEU A 33 -7.77 -3.89 -1.98
C LEU A 33 -7.74 -5.42 -1.86
N GLN A 34 -8.75 -6.10 -2.38
CA GLN A 34 -8.79 -7.56 -2.39
C GLN A 34 -7.61 -8.18 -3.15
N ASN A 35 -7.26 -7.61 -4.31
CA ASN A 35 -6.13 -8.08 -5.11
C ASN A 35 -4.80 -7.86 -4.37
N PHE A 36 -4.64 -6.72 -3.71
CA PHE A 36 -3.46 -6.44 -2.89
C PHE A 36 -3.36 -7.41 -1.71
N GLU A 37 -4.45 -7.63 -0.97
CA GLU A 37 -4.48 -8.59 0.15
C GLU A 37 -4.17 -10.02 -0.30
N THR A 38 -4.68 -10.42 -1.47
CA THR A 38 -4.40 -11.72 -2.08
C THR A 38 -2.91 -11.83 -2.43
N LEU A 39 -2.32 -10.79 -3.02
CA LEU A 39 -0.89 -10.73 -3.33
C LEU A 39 -0.02 -10.82 -2.08
N ILE A 40 -0.36 -10.12 -0.99
CA ILE A 40 0.39 -10.24 0.27
C ILE A 40 0.23 -11.64 0.86
N SER A 41 -1.00 -12.18 0.85
CA SER A 41 -1.31 -13.49 1.43
C SER A 41 -0.65 -14.65 0.68
N SER A 42 -0.46 -14.53 -0.64
CA SER A 42 0.25 -15.55 -1.43
C SER A 42 1.74 -15.69 -1.07
N HIS A 43 2.27 -14.74 -0.29
CA HIS A 43 3.66 -14.72 0.16
C HIS A 43 3.80 -14.97 1.68
N LYS A 44 2.78 -15.54 2.34
CA LYS A 44 2.90 -15.97 3.75
C LYS A 44 4.12 -16.88 3.95
N GLY A 45 4.81 -16.70 5.07
CA GLY A 45 6.07 -17.39 5.38
C GLY A 45 7.33 -16.75 4.78
N LYS A 46 7.19 -15.72 3.95
CA LYS A 46 8.29 -14.92 3.40
C LYS A 46 8.44 -13.60 4.16
N VAL A 47 9.63 -13.01 4.10
CA VAL A 47 9.85 -11.62 4.52
C VAL A 47 9.54 -10.73 3.31
N ILE A 48 8.66 -9.74 3.47
CA ILE A 48 8.27 -8.85 2.37
C ILE A 48 8.85 -7.46 2.62
N TYR A 49 9.56 -6.91 1.64
CA TYR A 49 9.84 -5.49 1.54
C TYR A 49 8.77 -4.83 0.67
N LEU A 50 7.83 -4.14 1.31
CA LEU A 50 6.73 -3.44 0.65
C LEU A 50 7.13 -1.98 0.41
N ASP A 51 7.34 -1.59 -0.84
CA ASP A 51 7.75 -0.22 -1.22
C ASP A 51 6.61 0.55 -1.88
N PHE A 52 6.47 1.85 -1.61
CA PHE A 52 5.52 2.75 -2.25
C PHE A 52 6.28 3.81 -3.04
N TRP A 53 6.03 3.88 -4.34
CA TRP A 53 6.80 4.71 -5.27
C TRP A 53 5.93 5.40 -6.33
N ALA A 54 6.49 6.41 -6.97
CA ALA A 54 5.91 7.07 -8.14
C ALA A 54 7.01 7.50 -9.12
N SER A 55 6.68 7.63 -10.40
CA SER A 55 7.63 7.92 -11.48
C SER A 55 8.37 9.26 -11.32
N TRP A 56 7.72 10.24 -10.69
CA TRP A 56 8.25 11.58 -10.40
C TRP A 56 9.13 11.64 -9.15
N CYS A 57 9.19 10.56 -8.36
CA CYS A 57 9.94 10.49 -7.12
C CYS A 57 11.44 10.23 -7.40
N GLY A 58 12.26 11.26 -7.26
CA GLY A 58 13.72 11.17 -7.43
C GLY A 58 14.39 10.10 -6.56
N PRO A 59 14.13 10.02 -5.24
CA PRO A 59 14.69 8.96 -4.41
C PRO A 59 14.24 7.54 -4.79
N CYS A 60 13.06 7.38 -5.40
CA CYS A 60 12.58 6.09 -5.90
C CYS A 60 13.46 5.56 -7.04
N ARG A 61 13.95 6.43 -7.94
CA ARG A 61 14.95 6.05 -8.96
C ARG A 61 16.22 5.46 -8.35
N LYS A 62 16.58 5.89 -7.13
CA LYS A 62 17.76 5.40 -6.40
C LYS A 62 17.49 4.10 -5.62
N SER A 63 16.24 3.84 -5.20
CA SER A 63 15.90 2.62 -4.47
C SER A 63 15.82 1.40 -5.37
N PHE A 64 15.37 1.55 -6.62
CA PHE A 64 15.15 0.42 -7.54
C PHE A 64 16.39 -0.45 -7.80
N PRO A 65 17.59 0.11 -8.12
CA PRO A 65 18.78 -0.72 -8.29
C PRO A 65 19.16 -1.50 -7.02
N TRP A 66 18.94 -0.90 -5.84
CA TRP A 66 19.16 -1.60 -4.58
C TRP A 66 18.11 -2.68 -4.33
N MET A 67 16.84 -2.41 -4.62
CA MET A 67 15.76 -3.40 -4.51
C MET A 67 16.02 -4.59 -5.45
N ASN A 68 16.41 -4.36 -6.71
CA ASN A 68 16.81 -5.45 -7.61
C ASN A 68 17.94 -6.28 -7.00
N ASN A 69 18.98 -5.62 -6.49
CA ASN A 69 20.12 -6.31 -5.90
C ASN A 69 19.75 -7.19 -4.70
N ILE A 70 18.93 -6.69 -3.75
CA ILE A 70 18.54 -7.48 -2.57
C ILE A 70 17.52 -8.57 -2.92
N GLN A 71 16.62 -8.33 -3.88
CA GLN A 71 15.72 -9.35 -4.43
C GLN A 71 16.56 -10.51 -4.96
N ASP A 72 17.51 -10.24 -5.85
CA ASP A 72 18.35 -11.27 -6.46
C ASP A 72 19.18 -12.01 -5.39
N LYS A 73 19.72 -11.27 -4.41
CA LYS A 73 20.59 -11.80 -3.36
C LYS A 73 19.86 -12.67 -2.33
N TYR A 74 18.64 -12.32 -1.95
CA TYR A 74 17.96 -12.93 -0.79
C TYR A 74 16.67 -13.68 -1.13
N GLN A 75 16.23 -13.70 -2.39
CA GLN A 75 15.00 -14.40 -2.77
C GLN A 75 14.99 -15.89 -2.36
N GLN A 76 16.12 -16.58 -2.48
CA GLN A 76 16.26 -17.98 -2.06
C GLN A 76 16.15 -18.16 -0.55
N GLN A 77 16.48 -17.13 0.25
CA GLN A 77 16.34 -17.12 1.71
C GLN A 77 14.92 -16.74 2.15
N GLY A 78 14.06 -16.37 1.19
CA GLY A 78 12.67 -16.04 1.41
C GLY A 78 12.36 -14.55 1.48
N LEU A 79 13.21 -13.69 0.91
CA LEU A 79 12.85 -12.29 0.66
C LEU A 79 11.95 -12.18 -0.57
N VAL A 80 10.94 -11.32 -0.48
CA VAL A 80 10.13 -10.90 -1.62
C VAL A 80 10.00 -9.38 -1.60
N ILE A 81 10.25 -8.74 -2.74
CA ILE A 81 9.93 -7.33 -2.92
C ILE A 81 8.60 -7.19 -3.63
N ILE A 82 7.72 -6.36 -3.05
CA ILE A 82 6.48 -5.93 -3.65
C ILE A 82 6.50 -4.41 -3.65
N SER A 83 6.46 -3.81 -4.82
CA SER A 83 6.39 -2.35 -4.96
C SER A 83 4.99 -1.93 -5.38
N VAL A 84 4.48 -0.84 -4.83
CA VAL A 84 3.16 -0.27 -5.10
C VAL A 84 3.39 1.08 -5.78
N ASN A 85 3.07 1.14 -7.07
CA ASN A 85 3.11 2.37 -7.84
C ASN A 85 1.83 3.17 -7.62
N VAL A 86 1.97 4.48 -7.36
CA VAL A 86 0.84 5.39 -7.13
C VAL A 86 0.66 6.47 -8.22
N ASP A 87 1.26 6.29 -9.40
CA ASP A 87 1.03 7.21 -10.52
C ASP A 87 -0.43 7.15 -10.98
N ASN A 88 -1.05 8.31 -11.17
CA ASN A 88 -2.42 8.40 -11.69
C ASN A 88 -2.55 7.93 -13.16
N ASN A 89 -1.44 7.89 -13.90
CA ASN A 89 -1.34 7.46 -15.28
C ASN A 89 -0.29 6.35 -15.41
N LYS A 90 -0.73 5.16 -15.80
CA LYS A 90 0.11 3.96 -15.91
C LYS A 90 1.27 4.16 -16.88
N ALA A 91 1.10 4.96 -17.94
CA ALA A 91 2.15 5.22 -18.91
C ALA A 91 3.39 5.89 -18.29
N LEU A 92 3.23 6.65 -17.19
CA LEU A 92 4.36 7.25 -16.48
C LEU A 92 5.16 6.20 -15.71
N ALA A 93 4.47 5.26 -15.06
CA ALA A 93 5.11 4.11 -14.42
C ALA A 93 5.80 3.21 -15.44
N ASP A 94 5.15 2.95 -16.58
CA ASP A 94 5.70 2.11 -17.65
C ASP A 94 6.96 2.75 -18.27
N LYS A 95 6.96 4.07 -18.47
CA LYS A 95 8.15 4.81 -18.92
C LYS A 95 9.29 4.71 -17.90
N PHE A 96 8.99 4.85 -16.62
CA PHE A 96 9.98 4.67 -15.56
C PHE A 96 10.57 3.26 -15.61
N LEU A 97 9.74 2.22 -15.73
CA LEU A 97 10.17 0.82 -15.73
C LEU A 97 10.94 0.42 -16.99
N ALA A 98 10.72 1.10 -18.11
CA ALA A 98 11.54 0.93 -19.31
C ALA A 98 12.97 1.45 -19.12
N GLU A 99 13.16 2.51 -18.32
CA GLU A 99 14.48 3.08 -18.00
C GLU A 99 15.15 2.36 -16.82
N ILE A 100 14.35 1.95 -15.82
CA ILE A 100 14.80 1.37 -14.55
C ILE A 100 13.98 0.11 -14.29
N PRO A 101 14.42 -1.06 -14.80
CA PRO A 101 13.69 -2.31 -14.67
C PRO A 101 13.49 -2.73 -13.21
N ALA A 102 12.37 -3.40 -12.95
CA ALA A 102 12.09 -4.05 -11.68
C ALA A 102 12.13 -5.56 -11.86
N ASN A 103 13.02 -6.24 -11.14
CA ASN A 103 13.11 -7.71 -11.08
C ASN A 103 12.16 -8.30 -10.02
N PHE A 104 11.17 -7.52 -9.60
CA PHE A 104 10.27 -7.82 -8.50
C PHE A 104 8.85 -7.38 -8.86
N THR A 105 7.88 -7.76 -8.01
CA THR A 105 6.47 -7.49 -8.29
C THR A 105 6.17 -5.99 -8.22
N VAL A 106 5.45 -5.48 -9.22
CA VAL A 106 4.90 -4.11 -9.23
C VAL A 106 3.37 -4.19 -9.22
N PHE A 107 2.77 -3.69 -8.15
CA PHE A 107 1.33 -3.51 -8.01
C PHE A 107 0.95 -2.07 -8.37
N TYR A 108 -0.09 -1.89 -9.20
CA TYR A 108 -0.52 -0.58 -9.65
C TYR A 108 -1.73 -0.07 -8.85
N ASP A 109 -1.56 1.05 -8.13
CA ASP A 109 -2.58 1.68 -7.27
C ASP A 109 -2.86 3.14 -7.71
N PRO A 110 -3.50 3.35 -8.89
CA PRO A 110 -3.69 4.68 -9.48
C PRO A 110 -4.53 5.64 -8.63
N LYS A 111 -5.31 5.08 -7.71
CA LYS A 111 -6.21 5.83 -6.83
C LYS A 111 -5.68 5.88 -5.40
N GLY A 112 -4.48 5.37 -5.12
CA GLY A 112 -3.84 5.40 -3.80
C GLY A 112 -4.62 4.67 -2.70
N LYS A 113 -5.43 3.66 -3.04
CA LYS A 113 -6.27 2.92 -2.09
C LYS A 113 -5.45 2.11 -1.11
N VAL A 114 -4.48 1.38 -1.63
CA VAL A 114 -3.52 0.63 -0.81
C VAL A 114 -2.68 1.64 -0.03
N ALA A 115 -2.12 2.65 -0.71
CA ALA A 115 -1.28 3.66 -0.06
C ALA A 115 -1.96 4.36 1.12
N ARG A 116 -3.26 4.65 1.04
CA ARG A 116 -4.04 5.24 2.14
C ARG A 116 -4.14 4.34 3.37
N GLN A 117 -4.21 3.02 3.23
CA GLN A 117 -4.24 2.10 4.38
C GLN A 117 -2.97 2.20 5.23
N PHE A 118 -1.84 2.52 4.58
CA PHE A 118 -0.54 2.65 5.23
C PHE A 118 -0.23 4.05 5.77
N LYS A 119 -1.08 5.06 5.49
CA LYS A 119 -0.94 6.45 5.95
C LYS A 119 0.47 7.01 5.69
N LEU A 120 0.92 6.92 4.44
CA LEU A 120 2.28 7.30 4.04
C LEU A 120 2.63 8.72 4.50
N LYS A 121 3.84 8.89 5.05
CA LYS A 121 4.34 10.19 5.56
C LYS A 121 5.22 10.93 4.55
N GLY A 122 5.57 10.29 3.43
CA GLY A 122 6.43 10.84 2.39
C GLY A 122 6.74 9.81 1.30
N MET A 123 7.45 10.23 0.26
CA MET A 123 7.82 9.37 -0.88
C MET A 123 9.35 9.20 -1.00
N PRO A 124 9.84 7.97 -1.28
CA PRO A 124 9.12 6.72 -1.11
C PRO A 124 8.76 6.49 0.37
N SER A 125 7.88 5.55 0.63
CA SER A 125 7.72 4.94 1.96
C SER A 125 7.82 3.44 1.79
N SER A 126 8.37 2.74 2.77
CA SER A 126 8.43 1.28 2.73
C SER A 126 8.15 0.65 4.07
N TYR A 127 7.76 -0.61 4.04
CA TYR A 127 7.38 -1.39 5.21
C TYR A 127 8.01 -2.77 5.08
N ILE A 128 8.55 -3.27 6.20
CA ILE A 128 8.98 -4.66 6.29
C ILE A 128 7.86 -5.46 6.94
N ILE A 129 7.44 -6.52 6.27
CA ILE A 129 6.47 -7.50 6.76
C ILE A 129 7.21 -8.79 7.07
N ASP A 130 7.04 -9.30 8.29
CA ASP A 130 7.68 -10.55 8.72
C ASP A 130 6.99 -11.81 8.14
N ARG A 131 7.56 -12.98 8.43
CA ARG A 131 7.05 -14.28 7.95
C ARG A 131 5.63 -14.60 8.43
N SER A 132 5.15 -13.96 9.49
CA SER A 132 3.77 -14.10 10.01
C SER A 132 2.76 -13.23 9.27
N GLY A 133 3.24 -12.29 8.44
CA GLY A 133 2.41 -11.32 7.74
C GLY A 133 2.20 -10.01 8.53
N LYS A 134 2.98 -9.76 9.58
CA LYS A 134 2.89 -8.54 10.39
C LYS A 134 3.88 -7.49 9.91
N VAL A 135 3.41 -6.24 9.82
CA VAL A 135 4.30 -5.08 9.62
C VAL A 135 5.16 -4.87 10.88
N VAL A 136 6.48 -4.94 10.73
CA VAL A 136 7.44 -4.83 11.84
C VAL A 136 8.32 -3.59 11.77
N SER A 137 8.50 -2.99 10.59
CA SER A 137 9.33 -1.77 10.45
C SER A 137 8.80 -0.83 9.35
N PRO A 138 8.41 0.42 9.68
CA PRO A 138 8.07 1.45 8.71
C PRO A 138 9.25 2.39 8.40
N HIS A 139 9.35 2.80 7.14
CA HIS A 139 10.42 3.64 6.62
C HIS A 139 9.89 4.78 5.75
N VAL A 140 10.52 5.95 5.88
CA VAL A 140 10.20 7.12 5.05
C VAL A 140 11.46 7.58 4.33
N GLY A 141 11.35 7.73 3.01
CA GLY A 141 12.41 8.13 2.09
C GLY A 141 13.44 7.03 1.84
N PHE A 142 14.32 7.29 0.88
CA PHE A 142 15.46 6.42 0.58
C PHE A 142 16.72 7.25 0.31
N SER A 143 17.85 6.80 0.83
CA SER A 143 19.16 7.42 0.63
C SER A 143 20.26 6.37 0.79
N GLN A 144 21.46 6.70 0.31
CA GLN A 144 22.62 5.81 0.47
C GLN A 144 22.92 5.49 1.95
N SER A 145 22.73 6.46 2.84
CA SER A 145 22.91 6.27 4.29
C SER A 145 21.85 5.36 4.92
N LYS A 146 20.64 5.29 4.35
CA LYS A 146 19.54 4.45 4.84
C LYS A 146 19.60 3.02 4.32
N LYS A 147 20.17 2.81 3.13
CA LYS A 147 20.31 1.51 2.47
C LYS A 147 20.78 0.41 3.43
N THR A 148 21.91 0.62 4.10
CA THR A 148 22.52 -0.37 4.99
C THR A 148 21.61 -0.73 6.15
N LYS A 149 20.94 0.27 6.76
CA LYS A 149 20.01 0.02 7.86
C LYS A 149 18.84 -0.87 7.40
N TYR A 150 18.23 -0.54 6.27
CA TYR A 150 17.07 -1.30 5.76
C TYR A 150 17.44 -2.73 5.41
N GLU A 151 18.61 -2.94 4.80
CA GLU A 151 19.09 -4.28 4.47
C GLU A 151 19.39 -5.13 5.72
N GLN A 152 19.95 -4.53 6.77
CA GLN A 152 20.22 -5.23 8.04
C GLN A 152 18.93 -5.70 8.73
N GLU A 153 17.87 -4.88 8.72
CA GLU A 153 16.57 -5.27 9.26
C GLU A 153 15.96 -6.46 8.50
N LEU A 154 16.11 -6.48 7.17
CA LEU A 154 15.68 -7.63 6.35
C LEU A 154 16.49 -8.88 6.68
N ILE A 155 17.83 -8.78 6.76
CA ILE A 155 18.71 -9.91 7.09
C ILE A 155 18.35 -10.50 8.47
N ALA A 156 18.08 -9.66 9.46
CA ALA A 156 17.70 -10.12 10.80
C ALA A 156 16.45 -11.01 10.77
N LEU A 157 15.44 -10.63 9.98
CA LEU A 157 14.21 -11.42 9.81
C LEU A 157 14.43 -12.67 8.94
N LEU A 158 15.28 -12.60 7.92
CA LEU A 158 15.59 -13.74 7.07
C LEU A 158 16.30 -14.85 7.84
N ASN A 159 17.18 -14.48 8.77
CA ASN A 159 17.94 -15.41 9.63
C ASN A 159 17.13 -15.97 10.80
N THR A 160 15.91 -15.46 11.05
CA THR A 160 15.03 -16.04 12.06
C THR A 160 14.53 -17.39 11.54
N VAL A 161 14.96 -18.47 12.19
CA VAL A 161 14.47 -19.83 11.93
C VAL A 161 13.04 -19.90 12.48
N ASN A 162 12.09 -20.25 11.61
CA ASN A 162 10.73 -20.60 12.03
C ASN A 162 10.73 -21.98 12.68
#